data_AF-A0A7C6B1P8-F1
#
_entry.id   AF-A0A7C6B1P8-F1
#
_cell.length_a   1.000
_cell.length_b   1.000
_cell.length_c   1.000
_cell.angle_alpha   90.00
_cell.angle_beta   90.00
_cell.angle_gamma   90.00
#
_symmetry.space_group_name_H-M   'P 1'
#
loop_
_entity.id
_entity.type
_entity.pdbx_description
1 polymer ?
#
loop_
_entity_poly.entity_id
_entity_poly.type
_entity_poly.pdbx_seq_one_letter_code
_entity_poly.pdbx_strand_id
1 'polypeptide(L)'
;REMRGHDLLIVAGGLGMAPLRSLLWYALDHRDQFERITLMCGAKTPRDMLFGEELVSLVDRSDMSCLLTVDSDPTGAWKHHIGLLPSLFDHARINPPRTYAAVCGPPVVYQFILRRLLELGFSKDRILMSLERRMKCGIGKCGHCSIGYKYTCLDGPIFTYWDAINLPEMI
;
A
#
# COMPACT_ATOMS: atom_id res chain seq x y z
N ARG A 1 9.81 5.62 11.33
CA ARG A 1 9.92 5.85 12.79
C ARG A 1 8.58 6.30 13.38
N GLU A 2 7.87 7.21 12.71
CA GLU A 2 6.54 7.69 13.14
C GLU A 2 5.46 6.59 13.22
N MET A 3 5.57 5.53 12.41
CA MET A 3 4.62 4.40 12.43
C MET A 3 4.78 3.45 13.63
N ARG A 4 5.82 3.57 14.46
CA ARG A 4 6.03 2.67 15.61
C ARG A 4 5.03 2.99 16.72
N GLY A 5 4.54 1.97 17.42
CA GLY A 5 3.50 2.10 18.45
C GLY A 5 2.09 2.34 17.88
N HIS A 6 1.93 2.20 16.56
CA HIS A 6 0.68 2.40 15.83
C HIS A 6 0.28 1.13 15.08
N ASP A 7 -0.98 1.10 14.62
CA ASP A 7 -1.45 0.10 13.67
C ASP A 7 -0.88 0.42 12.28
N LEU A 8 -0.57 -0.61 11.50
CA LEU A 8 -0.04 -0.50 10.15
C LEU A 8 -0.97 -1.23 9.17
N LEU A 9 -1.51 -0.48 8.23
CA LEU A 9 -2.26 -1.00 7.09
C LEU A 9 -1.38 -0.88 5.83
N ILE A 10 -1.15 -1.99 5.15
CA ILE A 10 -0.39 -2.08 3.91
C ILE A 10 -1.36 -2.45 2.80
N VAL A 11 -1.47 -1.62 1.77
CA VAL A 11 -2.37 -1.85 0.63
C VAL A 11 -1.56 -1.90 -0.66
N ALA A 12 -1.45 -3.08 -1.24
CA ALA A 12 -0.64 -3.36 -2.42
C ALA A 12 -1.51 -3.74 -3.62
N GLY A 13 -1.34 -3.05 -4.74
CA GLY A 13 -1.92 -3.43 -6.03
C GLY A 13 -0.87 -3.90 -7.03
N GLY A 14 -0.91 -5.17 -7.42
CA GLY A 14 0.00 -5.77 -8.41
C GLY A 14 1.47 -5.55 -8.07
N LEU A 15 2.21 -4.86 -8.95
CA LEU A 15 3.64 -4.54 -8.77
C LEU A 15 3.93 -3.71 -7.51
N GLY A 16 2.94 -2.99 -6.96
CA GLY A 16 3.08 -2.23 -5.72
C GLY A 16 3.44 -3.10 -4.50
N MET A 17 3.25 -4.42 -4.59
CA MET A 17 3.71 -5.35 -3.57
C MET A 17 5.25 -5.40 -3.47
N ALA A 18 5.99 -5.17 -4.55
CA ALA A 18 7.45 -5.24 -4.54
C ALA A 18 8.12 -4.27 -3.54
N PRO A 19 7.82 -2.96 -3.52
CA PRO A 19 8.37 -2.06 -2.49
C PRO A 19 7.74 -2.30 -1.12
N LEU A 20 6.44 -2.63 -1.05
CA LEU A 20 5.74 -2.84 0.22
C LEU A 20 6.15 -4.14 0.93
N ARG A 21 6.71 -5.12 0.21
CA ARG A 21 7.29 -6.34 0.78
C ARG A 21 8.35 -6.02 1.82
N SER A 22 9.25 -5.07 1.52
CA SER A 22 10.30 -4.66 2.46
C SER A 22 9.71 -4.02 3.73
N LEU A 23 8.65 -3.21 3.60
CA LEU A 23 7.97 -2.61 4.74
C LEU A 23 7.26 -3.68 5.60
N LEU A 24 6.57 -4.62 4.96
CA LEU A 24 5.91 -5.74 5.62
C LEU A 24 6.91 -6.55 6.45
N TRP A 25 7.99 -7.02 5.82
CA TRP A 25 9.02 -7.81 6.51
C TRP A 25 9.70 -7.03 7.63
N TYR A 26 10.02 -5.75 7.40
CA TYR A 26 10.55 -4.90 8.46
C TYR A 26 9.62 -4.84 9.68
N ALA A 27 8.31 -4.70 9.44
CA ALA A 27 7.31 -4.64 10.51
C ALA A 27 7.12 -5.99 11.22
N LEU A 28 7.24 -7.11 10.50
CA LEU A 28 7.20 -8.45 11.08
C LEU A 28 8.47 -8.79 11.87
N ASP A 29 9.65 -8.39 11.40
CA ASP A 29 10.92 -8.59 12.12
C ASP A 29 10.99 -7.76 13.41
N HIS A 30 10.27 -6.63 13.45
CA HIS A 30 10.15 -5.74 14.61
C HIS A 30 8.73 -5.76 15.16
N ARG A 31 8.12 -6.95 15.24
CA ARG A 31 6.70 -7.12 15.56
C ARG A 31 6.28 -6.44 16.85
N ASP A 32 7.17 -6.36 17.83
CA ASP A 32 7.00 -5.69 19.12
C ASP A 32 6.83 -4.16 19.02
N GLN A 33 7.21 -3.56 17.89
CA GLN A 33 7.17 -2.12 17.67
C GLN A 33 5.90 -1.66 16.93
N PHE A 34 5.04 -2.58 16.53
CA PHE A 34 3.80 -2.31 15.82
C PHE A 34 2.64 -2.96 16.56
N GLU A 35 1.47 -2.33 16.53
CA GLU A 35 0.28 -2.84 17.18
C GLU A 35 -0.37 -3.90 16.28
N ARG A 36 -1.39 -3.52 15.49
CA ARG A 36 -1.98 -4.39 14.46
C ARG A 36 -1.28 -4.18 13.13
N ILE A 37 -0.89 -5.28 12.46
CA ILE A 37 -0.44 -5.25 11.07
C ILE A 37 -1.52 -5.87 10.20
N THR A 38 -1.95 -5.14 9.16
CA THR A 38 -2.91 -5.62 8.16
C THR A 38 -2.33 -5.45 6.77
N LEU A 39 -2.28 -6.53 5.99
CA LEU A 39 -1.93 -6.52 4.57
C LEU A 39 -3.18 -6.75 3.73
N MET A 40 -3.40 -5.90 2.74
CA MET A 40 -4.35 -6.08 1.65
C MET A 40 -3.57 -6.15 0.34
N CYS A 41 -3.65 -7.25 -0.39
CA CYS A 41 -2.98 -7.41 -1.67
C CYS A 41 -3.98 -7.80 -2.76
N GLY A 42 -3.95 -7.07 -3.88
CA GLY A 42 -4.82 -7.27 -5.03
C GLY A 42 -4.04 -7.55 -6.31
N ALA A 43 -4.52 -8.47 -7.13
CA ALA A 43 -4.01 -8.74 -8.48
C ALA A 43 -5.15 -8.99 -9.48
N LYS A 44 -4.87 -8.99 -10.78
CA LYS A 44 -5.90 -9.27 -11.80
C LYS A 44 -6.37 -10.72 -11.77
N THR A 45 -5.41 -11.63 -11.69
CA THR A 45 -5.63 -13.08 -11.58
C THR A 45 -4.67 -13.67 -10.53
N PRO A 46 -4.90 -14.92 -10.07
CA PRO A 46 -3.97 -15.58 -9.15
C PRO A 46 -2.52 -15.65 -9.67
N ARG A 47 -2.35 -15.80 -10.99
CA ARG A 47 -1.02 -15.86 -11.63
C ARG A 47 -0.29 -14.51 -11.60
N ASP A 48 -1.03 -13.41 -11.58
CA ASP A 48 -0.46 -12.06 -11.55
C ASP A 48 -0.07 -11.63 -10.13
N MET A 49 -0.36 -12.46 -9.12
CA MET A 49 -0.05 -12.14 -7.73
C MET A 49 1.45 -12.35 -7.46
N LEU A 50 2.16 -11.24 -7.31
CA LEU A 50 3.55 -11.28 -6.91
C LEU A 50 3.71 -11.91 -5.53
N PHE A 51 4.69 -12.79 -5.40
CA PHE A 51 4.98 -13.51 -4.16
C PHE A 51 3.78 -14.34 -3.65
N GLY A 52 2.96 -14.89 -4.55
CA GLY A 52 1.72 -15.59 -4.19
C GLY A 52 1.89 -16.66 -3.10
N GLU A 53 2.86 -17.57 -3.23
CA GLU A 53 3.12 -18.61 -2.21
C GLU A 53 3.49 -18.01 -0.85
N GLU A 54 4.34 -16.97 -0.85
CA GLU A 54 4.74 -16.24 0.36
C GLU A 54 3.50 -15.60 1.02
N LEU A 55 2.71 -14.85 0.25
CA LEU A 55 1.53 -14.17 0.75
C LEU A 55 0.46 -15.12 1.29
N VAL A 56 0.23 -16.24 0.60
CA VAL A 56 -0.70 -17.28 1.07
C VAL A 56 -0.25 -17.85 2.42
N SER A 57 1.05 -18.05 2.63
CA SER A 57 1.58 -18.49 3.93
C SER A 57 1.36 -17.49 5.08
N LEU A 58 1.15 -16.21 4.77
CA LEU A 58 0.87 -15.17 5.76
C LEU A 58 -0.61 -15.11 6.18
N VAL A 59 -1.52 -15.75 5.44
CA VAL A 59 -2.97 -15.74 5.72
C VAL A 59 -3.29 -16.39 7.07
N ASP A 60 -2.59 -17.48 7.40
CA ASP A 60 -2.84 -18.24 8.63
C ASP A 60 -2.04 -17.75 9.84
N ARG A 61 -1.28 -16.65 9.70
CA ARG A 61 -0.51 -16.09 10.81
C ARG A 61 -1.42 -15.43 11.83
N SER A 62 -1.20 -15.70 13.11
CA SER A 62 -1.98 -15.12 14.22
C SER A 62 -1.55 -13.70 14.61
N ASP A 63 -0.35 -13.28 14.21
CA ASP A 63 0.25 -11.99 14.61
C ASP A 63 -0.02 -10.86 13.61
N MET A 64 -0.72 -11.14 12.50
CA MET A 64 -1.15 -10.14 11.52
C MET A 64 -2.48 -10.52 10.86
N SER A 65 -3.04 -9.63 10.06
CA SER A 65 -4.21 -9.91 9.20
C SER A 65 -3.79 -9.81 7.74
N CYS A 66 -3.81 -10.91 6.99
CA CYS A 66 -3.49 -10.90 5.56
C CYS A 66 -4.74 -11.20 4.73
N LEU A 67 -5.12 -10.25 3.88
CA LEU A 67 -6.27 -10.32 2.99
C LEU A 67 -5.79 -10.25 1.55
N LEU A 68 -6.13 -11.28 0.77
CA LEU A 68 -5.74 -11.41 -0.63
C LEU A 68 -6.99 -11.39 -1.51
N THR A 69 -6.95 -10.65 -2.61
CA THR A 69 -8.02 -10.64 -3.60
C THR A 69 -7.50 -10.70 -5.03
N VAL A 70 -8.32 -11.26 -5.92
CA VAL A 70 -8.11 -11.21 -7.36
C VAL A 70 -9.35 -10.66 -8.06
N ASP A 71 -9.17 -9.87 -9.12
CA ASP A 71 -10.30 -9.34 -9.90
C ASP A 71 -11.10 -10.48 -10.56
N SER A 72 -10.39 -11.54 -10.98
CA SER A 72 -10.99 -12.73 -11.59
C SER A 72 -10.16 -13.97 -11.32
N ASP A 73 -10.81 -15.13 -11.21
CA ASP A 73 -10.15 -16.43 -11.17
C ASP A 73 -10.75 -17.37 -12.24
N PRO A 74 -10.17 -17.40 -13.45
CA PRO A 74 -10.62 -18.28 -14.51
C PRO A 74 -10.49 -19.78 -14.19
N THR A 75 -9.63 -20.14 -13.23
CA THR A 75 -9.32 -21.54 -12.89
C THR A 75 -10.25 -22.10 -11.82
N GLY A 76 -10.88 -21.24 -11.01
CA GLY A 76 -11.66 -21.62 -9.84
C GLY A 76 -10.84 -22.20 -8.69
N ALA A 77 -9.51 -22.16 -8.77
CA ALA A 77 -8.61 -22.72 -7.76
C ALA A 77 -8.28 -21.73 -6.64
N TRP A 78 -8.62 -20.45 -6.79
CA TRP A 78 -8.37 -19.41 -5.81
C TRP A 78 -9.26 -19.57 -4.58
N LYS A 79 -8.64 -19.60 -3.41
CA LYS A 79 -9.31 -19.87 -2.13
C LYS A 79 -9.57 -18.63 -1.28
N HIS A 80 -9.14 -17.45 -1.76
CA HIS A 80 -9.29 -16.19 -1.03
C HIS A 80 -10.35 -15.31 -1.71
N HIS A 81 -10.35 -14.01 -1.44
CA HIS A 81 -11.39 -13.12 -1.95
C HIS A 81 -11.31 -12.97 -3.47
N ILE A 82 -12.48 -12.79 -4.09
CA ILE A 82 -12.62 -12.45 -5.51
C ILE A 82 -13.37 -11.12 -5.57
N GLY A 83 -12.78 -10.14 -6.25
CA GLY A 83 -13.28 -8.78 -6.34
C GLY A 83 -12.15 -7.75 -6.30
N LEU A 84 -12.53 -6.48 -6.49
CA LEU A 84 -11.58 -5.37 -6.53
C LEU A 84 -10.94 -5.15 -5.15
N LEU A 85 -9.64 -4.79 -5.14
CA LEU A 85 -8.86 -4.49 -3.91
C LEU A 85 -9.60 -3.66 -2.83
N PRO A 86 -10.38 -2.60 -3.15
CA PRO A 86 -11.10 -1.83 -2.15
C PRO A 86 -12.19 -2.59 -1.38
N SER A 87 -12.68 -3.74 -1.88
CA SER A 87 -13.66 -4.56 -1.14
C SER A 87 -13.07 -5.18 0.12
N LEU A 88 -11.74 -5.34 0.19
CA LEU A 88 -11.06 -5.91 1.35
C LEU A 88 -11.24 -5.06 2.62
N PHE A 89 -11.56 -3.78 2.49
CA PHE A 89 -11.88 -2.93 3.64
C PHE A 89 -13.09 -3.43 4.44
N ASP A 90 -14.04 -4.11 3.79
CA ASP A 90 -15.24 -4.64 4.45
C ASP A 90 -14.94 -5.89 5.29
N HIS A 91 -13.75 -6.47 5.11
CA HIS A 91 -13.28 -7.65 5.83
C HIS A 91 -12.19 -7.33 6.87
N ALA A 92 -11.75 -6.08 6.96
CA ALA A 92 -10.66 -5.66 7.84
C ALA A 92 -11.15 -4.87 9.06
N ARG A 93 -10.47 -5.08 10.20
CA ARG A 93 -10.66 -4.27 11.41
C ARG A 93 -9.61 -3.17 11.45
N ILE A 94 -10.02 -1.94 11.21
CA ILE A 94 -9.13 -0.77 11.10
C ILE A 94 -9.57 0.30 12.10
N ASN A 95 -8.60 0.91 12.81
CA ASN A 95 -8.82 2.05 13.70
C ASN A 95 -8.09 3.28 13.14
N PRO A 96 -8.75 4.11 12.30
CA PRO A 96 -8.10 5.20 11.56
C PRO A 96 -7.29 6.18 12.45
N PRO A 97 -7.80 6.64 13.61
CA PRO A 97 -7.03 7.48 14.54
C PRO A 97 -5.75 6.86 15.10
N ARG A 98 -5.50 5.57 14.90
CA ARG A 98 -4.28 4.86 15.33
C ARG A 98 -3.51 4.20 14.18
N THR A 99 -4.04 4.24 12.96
CA THR A 99 -3.47 3.49 11.82
C THR A 99 -2.70 4.40 10.88
N TYR A 100 -1.52 3.96 10.46
CA TYR A 100 -0.84 4.46 9.26
C TYR A 100 -1.15 3.54 8.09
N ALA A 101 -1.52 4.12 6.94
CA ALA A 101 -1.77 3.39 5.71
C ALA A 101 -0.60 3.59 4.74
N ALA A 102 0.05 2.52 4.31
CA ALA A 102 1.04 2.53 3.24
C ALA A 102 0.42 1.93 1.98
N VAL A 103 0.31 2.74 0.91
CA VAL A 103 -0.36 2.39 -0.33
C VAL A 103 0.64 2.44 -1.48
N CYS A 104 0.67 1.38 -2.28
CA CYS A 104 1.45 1.34 -3.51
C CYS A 104 0.74 0.49 -4.57
N GLY A 105 0.67 1.00 -5.78
CA GLY A 105 0.04 0.33 -6.90
C GLY A 105 -0.11 1.26 -8.10
N PRO A 106 -0.78 0.79 -9.17
CA PRO A 106 -1.06 1.62 -10.34
C PRO A 106 -1.98 2.80 -10.00
N PRO A 107 -2.00 3.88 -10.81
CA PRO A 107 -2.80 5.08 -10.56
C PRO A 107 -4.27 4.82 -10.21
N VAL A 108 -4.90 3.84 -10.86
CA VAL A 108 -6.30 3.45 -10.60
C VAL A 108 -6.53 2.95 -9.17
N VAL A 109 -5.54 2.32 -8.54
CA VAL A 109 -5.65 1.83 -7.16
C VAL A 109 -5.74 3.01 -6.20
N TYR A 110 -4.96 4.07 -6.39
CA TYR A 110 -4.98 5.23 -5.50
C TYR A 110 -6.36 5.86 -5.41
N GLN A 111 -7.05 6.07 -6.53
CA GLN A 111 -8.37 6.73 -6.53
C GLN A 111 -9.38 6.01 -5.61
N PHE A 112 -9.46 4.67 -5.70
CA PHE A 112 -10.44 3.92 -4.91
C PHE A 112 -9.99 3.69 -3.47
N ILE A 113 -8.70 3.41 -3.24
CA ILE A 113 -8.17 3.18 -1.89
C ILE A 113 -8.20 4.47 -1.07
N LEU A 114 -7.79 5.61 -1.64
CA LEU A 114 -7.86 6.90 -0.96
C LEU A 114 -9.29 7.25 -0.58
N ARG A 115 -10.26 7.01 -1.47
CA ARG A 115 -11.68 7.21 -1.16
C ARG A 115 -12.11 6.40 0.06
N ARG A 116 -11.79 5.09 0.11
CA ARG A 116 -12.13 4.25 1.27
C ARG A 116 -11.44 4.70 2.56
N LEU A 117 -10.16 5.07 2.50
CA LEU A 117 -9.42 5.58 3.65
C LEU A 117 -10.03 6.88 4.20
N LEU A 118 -10.44 7.80 3.32
CA LEU A 118 -11.09 9.05 3.72
C LEU A 118 -12.49 8.82 4.29
N GLU A 119 -13.29 7.93 3.68
CA GLU A 119 -14.61 7.52 4.19
C GLU A 119 -14.50 6.90 5.59
N LEU A 120 -13.42 6.16 5.85
CA LEU A 120 -13.12 5.61 7.18
C LEU A 120 -12.59 6.67 8.17
N GLY A 121 -12.21 7.87 7.73
CA GLY A 121 -11.75 8.95 8.59
C GLY A 121 -10.24 8.97 8.86
N PHE A 122 -9.41 8.43 7.96
CA PHE A 122 -7.95 8.59 8.06
C PHE A 122 -7.54 10.06 7.93
N SER A 123 -6.58 10.49 8.76
CA SER A 123 -5.89 11.75 8.53
C SER A 123 -5.01 11.64 7.27
N LYS A 124 -4.96 12.71 6.48
CA LYS A 124 -4.20 12.76 5.21
C LYS A 124 -2.70 12.58 5.42
N ASP A 125 -2.19 13.00 6.58
CA ASP A 125 -0.76 12.85 6.95
C ASP A 125 -0.37 11.40 7.30
N ARG A 126 -1.36 10.52 7.52
CA ARG A 126 -1.13 9.11 7.84
C ARG A 126 -1.34 8.16 6.67
N ILE A 127 -1.66 8.71 5.50
CA ILE A 127 -1.76 7.96 4.27
C ILE A 127 -0.47 8.21 3.49
N LEU A 128 0.40 7.21 3.48
CA LEU A 128 1.69 7.21 2.79
C LEU A 128 1.50 6.55 1.42
N MET A 129 1.98 7.21 0.38
CA MET A 129 1.84 6.78 -1.01
C MET A 129 3.22 6.71 -1.65
N SER A 130 3.53 5.59 -2.30
CA SER A 130 4.75 5.46 -3.09
C SER A 130 4.48 5.88 -4.53
N LEU A 131 4.77 7.13 -4.86
CA LEU A 131 4.50 7.68 -6.18
C LEU A 131 5.65 7.37 -7.14
N GLU A 132 5.30 6.85 -8.31
CA GLU A 132 6.25 6.58 -9.39
C GLU A 132 6.32 7.76 -10.37
N ARG A 133 7.54 8.09 -10.82
CA ARG A 133 7.77 9.10 -11.86
C ARG A 133 8.85 8.64 -12.81
N ARG A 134 8.87 9.25 -14.01
CA ARG A 134 9.93 9.03 -14.99
C ARG A 134 11.26 9.57 -14.45
N MET A 135 12.08 8.70 -13.89
CA MET A 135 13.42 9.04 -13.42
C MET A 135 14.44 8.84 -14.55
N LYS A 136 15.52 9.64 -14.52
CA LYS A 136 16.69 9.47 -15.40
C LYS A 136 17.99 9.43 -14.60
N CYS A 137 18.26 10.46 -13.81
CA CYS A 137 19.49 10.51 -13.01
C CYS A 137 19.37 9.87 -11.62
N GLY A 138 18.19 9.90 -10.99
CA GLY A 138 17.99 9.39 -9.62
C GLY A 138 18.68 10.20 -8.50
N ILE A 139 19.33 11.31 -8.82
CA ILE A 139 20.18 12.08 -7.89
C ILE A 139 19.92 13.60 -7.93
N GLY A 140 18.72 14.01 -8.35
CA GLY A 140 18.31 15.43 -8.39
C GLY A 140 18.89 16.29 -9.51
N LYS A 141 19.81 15.77 -10.33
CA LYS A 141 20.50 16.55 -11.37
C LYS A 141 19.64 16.95 -12.58
N CYS A 142 18.73 16.06 -13.01
CA CYS A 142 18.10 16.18 -14.34
C CYS A 142 16.68 16.74 -14.36
N GLY A 143 16.02 16.91 -13.21
CA GLY A 143 14.63 17.41 -13.13
C GLY A 143 13.52 16.49 -13.67
N HIS A 144 13.80 15.34 -14.29
CA HIS A 144 12.74 14.53 -14.91
C HIS A 144 11.69 13.98 -13.92
N CYS A 145 12.06 13.88 -12.64
CA CYS A 145 11.19 13.42 -11.57
C CYS A 145 10.61 14.58 -10.73
N SER A 146 10.67 15.81 -11.22
CA SER A 146 10.17 16.98 -10.50
C SER A 146 8.65 16.96 -10.40
N ILE A 147 8.13 17.36 -9.26
CA ILE A 147 6.72 17.59 -9.01
C ILE A 147 6.58 18.90 -8.25
N GLY A 148 6.10 19.94 -8.94
CA GLY A 148 6.21 21.31 -8.46
C GLY A 148 7.66 21.65 -8.13
N TYR A 149 7.93 21.93 -6.85
CA TYR A 149 9.26 22.24 -6.33
C TYR A 149 10.00 21.03 -5.71
N LYS A 150 9.37 19.84 -5.64
CA LYS A 150 9.98 18.62 -5.09
C LYS A 150 10.54 17.73 -6.19
N TYR A 151 11.50 16.87 -5.84
CA TYR A 151 12.08 15.84 -6.69
C TYR A 151 11.75 14.46 -6.11
N THR A 152 11.01 13.63 -6.83
CA THR A 152 10.67 12.26 -6.38
C THR A 152 11.90 11.44 -5.99
N CYS A 153 13.04 11.62 -6.67
CA CYS A 153 14.27 10.89 -6.37
C CYS A 153 15.06 11.38 -5.14
N LEU A 154 14.76 12.58 -4.62
CA LEU A 154 15.44 13.13 -3.44
C LEU A 154 14.48 13.27 -2.25
N ASP A 155 13.30 13.82 -2.50
CA ASP A 155 12.29 14.11 -1.49
C ASP A 155 11.29 12.96 -1.30
N GLY A 156 11.26 12.01 -2.23
CA GLY A 156 10.36 10.86 -2.24
C GLY A 156 11.10 9.53 -2.13
N PRO A 157 10.56 8.44 -2.71
CA PRO A 157 9.31 8.34 -3.47
C PRO A 157 8.04 8.29 -2.60
N ILE A 158 8.20 8.27 -1.28
CA ILE A 158 7.09 8.18 -0.33
C ILE A 158 6.61 9.58 0.04
N PHE A 159 5.35 9.89 -0.27
CA PHE A 159 4.70 11.15 0.07
C PHE A 159 3.42 10.89 0.86
N THR A 160 3.02 11.83 1.70
CA THR A 160 1.71 11.76 2.35
C THR A 160 0.60 12.14 1.37
N TYR A 161 -0.64 11.74 1.64
CA TYR A 161 -1.78 12.26 0.88
C TYR A 161 -1.94 13.78 1.07
N TRP A 162 -1.51 14.32 2.22
CA TRP A 162 -1.43 15.76 2.42
C TRP A 162 -0.48 16.44 1.42
N ASP A 163 0.72 15.91 1.21
CA ASP A 163 1.65 16.43 0.19
C ASP A 163 0.99 16.46 -1.19
N ALA A 164 0.31 15.38 -1.53
CA ALA A 164 -0.21 15.16 -2.87
C ALA A 164 -1.41 16.06 -3.22
N ILE A 165 -2.23 16.46 -2.25
CA ILE A 165 -3.29 17.46 -2.49
C ILE A 165 -2.77 18.90 -2.53
N ASN A 166 -1.59 19.16 -1.95
CA ASN A 166 -0.96 20.48 -1.94
C ASN A 166 0.07 20.66 -3.09
N LEU A 167 0.35 19.57 -3.81
CA LEU A 167 1.14 19.54 -5.04
C LEU A 167 0.33 18.82 -6.11
N PRO A 168 -0.65 19.49 -6.75
CA PRO A 168 -1.61 18.85 -7.65
C PRO A 168 -0.95 18.07 -8.79
N GLU A 169 0.30 18.40 -9.15
CA GLU A 169 1.06 17.67 -10.15
C GLU A 169 1.47 16.26 -9.70
N MET A 170 1.22 15.85 -8.44
CA MET A 170 1.56 14.55 -7.85
C MET A 170 0.63 13.41 -8.26
N ILE A 171 -0.68 13.65 -8.41
CA ILE A 171 -1.71 12.62 -8.64
C ILE A 171 -2.50 12.89 -9.91
#